data_AF-A0A932TKN0-F1
#
_entry.id   AF-A0A932TKN0-F1
#
_cell.length_a   1.000
_cell.length_b   1.000
_cell.length_c   1.000
_cell.angle_alpha   90.00
_cell.angle_beta   90.00
_cell.angle_gamma   90.00
#
_symmetry.space_group_name_H-M   'P 1'
#
loop_
_entity.id
_entity.type
_entity.pdbx_description
1 polymer ?
#
loop_
_entity_poly.entity_id
_entity_poly.type
_entity_poly.pdbx_seq_one_letter_code
_entity_poly.pdbx_strand_id
1 'polypeptide(L)'
;MEWSRRIGTFDADESLGVAADSSGVYAVGYADGILPDLDQVGKQDAYIRKYDSAGNVLWTRQFGSVFDDAATAVAADSTGIYVTGNAGPDLVDFTNSNRLDVFLRKYDASGNLQWSRQFSSIGTPQNDSAQAVVVSGGAVYIAGYTHGTLPGQNPQGGFDAFVSKYDLNGAELWTRQFGTAGAEFPGGVTADGGGVYLAGATSG
;
A
#
# COMPACT_ATOMS: atom_id res chain seq x y z
N MET A 1 7.28 -3.92 31.04
CA MET A 1 6.17 -2.97 30.81
C MET A 1 5.55 -3.39 29.50
N GLU A 2 4.41 -4.08 29.58
CA GLU A 2 3.59 -4.37 28.40
C GLU A 2 2.67 -3.17 28.19
N TRP A 3 2.63 -2.64 26.97
CA TRP A 3 1.58 -1.71 26.57
C TRP A 3 0.83 -2.34 25.40
N SER A 4 -0.48 -2.42 25.52
CA SER A 4 -1.41 -2.61 24.41
C SER A 4 -2.34 -1.41 24.41
N ARG A 5 -2.33 -0.59 23.36
CA ARG A 5 -3.24 0.55 23.19
C ARG A 5 -4.13 0.20 22.01
N ARG A 6 -5.43 0.25 22.23
CA ARG A 6 -6.44 0.04 21.20
C ARG A 6 -6.19 1.04 20.07
N ILE A 7 -5.91 0.53 18.88
CA ILE A 7 -5.60 1.32 17.68
C ILE A 7 -6.89 1.83 16.99
N GLY A 8 -8.04 1.33 17.45
CA GLY A 8 -9.24 1.29 16.66
C GLY A 8 -10.46 2.08 17.10
N THR A 9 -11.49 1.99 16.27
CA THR A 9 -12.88 2.41 16.53
C THR A 9 -13.56 1.43 17.50
N PHE A 10 -14.89 1.49 17.59
CA PHE A 10 -15.66 0.48 18.32
C PHE A 10 -15.75 -0.88 17.58
N ASP A 11 -15.39 -0.91 16.29
CA ASP A 11 -15.41 -2.09 15.41
C ASP A 11 -13.98 -2.62 15.12
N ALA A 12 -13.79 -3.41 14.06
CA ALA A 12 -12.51 -4.08 13.77
C ALA A 12 -11.49 -3.15 13.11
N ASP A 13 -10.29 -3.06 13.69
CA ASP A 13 -9.15 -2.34 13.14
C ASP A 13 -7.92 -3.25 13.14
N GLU A 14 -7.33 -3.46 11.97
CA GLU A 14 -6.12 -4.25 11.82
C GLU A 14 -4.92 -3.35 11.51
N SER A 15 -3.76 -3.70 12.04
CA SER A 15 -2.48 -3.11 11.68
C SER A 15 -1.75 -4.11 10.79
N LEU A 16 -1.58 -3.77 9.51
CA LEU A 16 -1.04 -4.67 8.49
C LEU A 16 0.44 -4.39 8.19
N GLY A 17 0.92 -3.19 8.49
CA GLY A 17 2.32 -2.80 8.27
C GLY A 17 2.84 -1.82 9.32
N VAL A 18 4.15 -1.90 9.58
CA VAL A 18 4.86 -0.97 10.47
C VAL A 18 6.22 -0.58 9.88
N ALA A 19 6.58 0.68 10.00
CA ALA A 19 7.92 1.20 9.67
C ALA A 19 8.37 2.19 10.74
N ALA A 20 9.66 2.47 10.80
CA ALA A 20 10.21 3.51 11.68
C ALA A 20 11.33 4.26 10.98
N ASP A 21 11.44 5.55 11.28
CA ASP A 21 12.58 6.39 10.93
C ASP A 21 13.07 7.15 12.18
N SER A 22 14.01 8.08 12.01
CA SER A 22 14.52 8.88 13.13
C SER A 22 13.48 9.82 13.77
N SER A 23 12.31 10.00 13.14
CA SER A 23 11.26 10.91 13.56
C SER A 23 10.03 10.22 14.16
N GLY A 24 9.91 8.90 14.06
CA GLY A 24 8.83 8.15 14.71
C GLY A 24 8.58 6.76 14.15
N VAL A 25 7.52 6.14 14.65
CA VAL A 25 6.98 4.85 14.19
C VAL A 25 5.69 5.10 13.42
N TYR A 26 5.51 4.42 12.30
CA TYR A 26 4.35 4.51 11.43
C TYR A 26 3.64 3.17 11.38
N ALA A 27 2.34 3.16 11.61
CA ALA A 27 1.50 1.97 11.46
C ALA A 27 0.43 2.23 10.41
N VAL A 28 0.13 1.21 9.61
CA VAL A 28 -0.89 1.25 8.55
C VAL A 28 -1.83 0.07 8.64
N GLY A 29 -3.03 0.22 8.11
CA GLY A 29 -4.04 -0.81 8.07
C GLY A 29 -5.36 -0.29 7.52
N TYR A 30 -6.45 -0.85 8.03
CA TYR A 30 -7.81 -0.36 7.77
C TYR A 30 -8.58 -0.14 9.08
N ALA A 31 -9.56 0.76 9.04
CA ALA A 31 -10.47 1.03 10.14
C ALA A 31 -11.92 0.80 9.69
N ASP A 32 -12.66 -0.04 10.42
CA ASP A 32 -14.13 -0.18 10.25
C ASP A 32 -14.78 0.97 11.04
N GLY A 33 -15.05 2.10 10.36
CA GLY A 33 -15.61 3.31 10.99
C GLY A 33 -14.75 4.58 10.94
N ILE A 34 -15.27 5.67 11.51
CA ILE A 34 -14.58 6.96 11.64
C ILE A 34 -13.55 6.90 12.78
N LEU A 35 -12.26 7.05 12.47
CA LEU A 35 -11.27 7.41 13.48
C LEU A 35 -11.50 8.88 13.92
N PRO A 36 -11.22 9.26 15.18
CA PRO A 36 -11.53 10.59 15.70
C PRO A 36 -11.02 11.72 14.79
N ASP A 37 -11.91 12.69 14.53
CA ASP A 37 -11.65 13.90 13.72
C ASP A 37 -11.36 13.66 12.22
N LEU A 38 -11.81 12.53 11.65
CA LEU A 38 -11.64 12.19 10.24
C LEU A 38 -13.00 11.93 9.55
N ASP A 39 -13.00 12.02 8.21
CA ASP A 39 -14.15 11.66 7.38
C ASP A 39 -14.07 10.19 6.98
N GLN A 40 -15.19 9.47 7.07
CA GLN A 40 -15.33 8.11 6.55
C GLN A 40 -16.02 8.16 5.19
N VAL A 41 -15.44 7.49 4.19
CA VAL A 41 -16.02 7.42 2.84
C VAL A 41 -16.74 6.09 2.63
N GLY A 42 -16.06 4.98 2.94
CA GLY A 42 -16.55 3.61 2.81
C GLY A 42 -16.75 2.93 4.16
N LYS A 43 -17.05 1.63 4.16
CA LYS A 43 -17.18 0.89 5.42
C LYS A 43 -15.80 0.71 6.08
N GLN A 44 -14.82 0.25 5.32
CA GLN A 44 -13.43 0.18 5.75
C GLN A 44 -12.60 1.19 4.96
N ASP A 45 -11.92 2.10 5.65
CA ASP A 45 -10.97 3.02 5.03
C ASP A 45 -9.54 2.67 5.45
N ALA A 46 -8.60 2.86 4.52
CA ALA A 46 -7.19 2.74 4.80
C ALA A 46 -6.72 3.86 5.76
N TYR A 47 -5.78 3.54 6.64
CA TYR A 47 -5.16 4.55 7.50
C TYR A 47 -3.64 4.46 7.54
N ILE A 48 -3.05 5.60 7.90
CA ILE A 48 -1.68 5.70 8.41
C ILE A 48 -1.67 6.52 9.70
N ARG A 49 -0.92 6.05 10.69
CA ARG A 49 -0.75 6.73 11.98
C ARG A 49 0.71 6.82 12.36
N LYS A 50 1.13 7.98 12.84
CA LYS A 50 2.48 8.21 13.39
C LYS A 50 2.46 8.25 14.91
N TYR A 51 3.46 7.64 15.51
CA TYR A 51 3.73 7.64 16.94
C TYR A 51 5.11 8.25 17.23
N ASP A 52 5.25 8.89 18.38
CA ASP A 52 6.56 9.20 18.95
C ASP A 52 7.23 7.96 19.57
N SER A 53 8.48 8.10 20.01
CA SER A 53 9.24 7.02 20.64
C SER A 53 8.67 6.54 21.98
N ALA A 54 7.73 7.29 22.57
CA ALA A 54 7.03 6.92 23.79
C ALA A 54 5.68 6.24 23.51
N GLY A 55 5.29 6.08 22.23
CA GLY A 55 4.02 5.49 21.82
C GLY A 55 2.83 6.45 21.86
N ASN A 56 3.05 7.76 21.94
CA ASN A 56 1.99 8.75 21.80
C ASN A 56 1.67 8.97 20.33
N VAL A 57 0.38 9.08 20.00
CA VAL A 57 -0.07 9.40 18.64
C VAL A 57 0.28 10.86 18.33
N LEU A 58 1.03 11.07 17.25
CA LEU A 58 1.35 12.41 16.75
C LEU A 58 0.30 12.87 15.73
N TRP A 59 -0.10 11.98 14.82
CA TRP A 59 -1.16 12.25 13.85
C TRP A 59 -1.71 10.96 13.26
N THR A 60 -2.92 11.05 12.70
CA THR A 60 -3.57 10.00 11.90
C THR A 60 -4.05 10.58 10.58
N ARG A 61 -4.02 9.78 9.51
CA ARG A 61 -4.73 10.04 8.25
C ARG A 61 -5.54 8.80 7.92
N GLN A 62 -6.79 9.02 7.54
CA GLN A 62 -7.73 8.03 7.03
C GLN A 62 -8.10 8.46 5.62
N PHE A 63 -8.20 7.49 4.71
CA PHE A 63 -8.51 7.72 3.32
C PHE A 63 -9.06 6.44 2.70
N GLY A 64 -9.96 6.60 1.75
CA GLY A 64 -10.60 5.48 1.10
C GLY A 64 -11.51 5.94 -0.02
N SER A 65 -12.32 5.01 -0.47
CA SER A 65 -13.35 5.09 -1.47
C SER A 65 -14.66 4.63 -0.84
N VAL A 66 -15.69 4.39 -1.65
CA VAL A 66 -16.93 3.78 -1.16
C VAL A 66 -16.82 2.26 -0.91
N PHE A 67 -15.65 1.66 -1.19
CA PHE A 67 -15.38 0.24 -1.01
C PHE A 67 -14.65 -0.03 0.32
N ASP A 68 -14.19 -1.27 0.51
CA ASP A 68 -13.32 -1.64 1.62
C ASP A 68 -11.85 -1.44 1.19
N ASP A 69 -11.22 -0.40 1.73
CA ASP A 69 -9.86 0.01 1.40
C ASP A 69 -8.89 -0.37 2.52
N ALA A 70 -7.66 -0.74 2.14
CA ALA A 70 -6.64 -1.14 3.10
C ALA A 70 -5.25 -0.64 2.70
N ALA A 71 -4.54 -0.05 3.66
CA ALA A 71 -3.10 0.16 3.55
C ALA A 71 -2.39 -1.07 4.12
N THR A 72 -1.70 -1.81 3.26
CA THR A 72 -1.11 -3.11 3.60
C THR A 72 0.35 -2.98 4.02
N ALA A 73 1.06 -1.96 3.51
CA ALA A 73 2.48 -1.78 3.81
C ALA A 73 2.90 -0.31 3.85
N VAL A 74 3.94 -0.04 4.64
CA VAL A 74 4.55 1.28 4.83
C VAL A 74 6.07 1.17 4.84
N ALA A 75 6.74 2.15 4.25
CA ALA A 75 8.18 2.36 4.35
C ALA A 75 8.45 3.85 4.64
N ALA A 76 9.49 4.16 5.40
CA ALA A 76 9.85 5.54 5.71
C ALA A 76 11.37 5.73 5.70
N ASP A 77 11.80 6.86 5.15
CA ASP A 77 13.18 7.33 5.24
C ASP A 77 13.21 8.87 5.31
N SER A 78 14.40 9.46 5.21
CA SER A 78 14.54 10.92 5.22
C SER A 78 13.86 11.65 4.05
N THR A 79 13.42 10.93 3.02
CA THR A 79 12.79 11.48 1.82
C THR A 79 11.27 11.48 1.88
N GLY A 80 10.68 10.71 2.79
CA GLY A 80 9.25 10.70 3.07
C GLY A 80 8.74 9.38 3.63
N ILE A 81 7.41 9.31 3.77
CA ILE A 81 6.70 8.09 4.19
C ILE A 81 5.87 7.60 3.02
N TYR A 82 6.04 6.33 2.67
CA TYR A 82 5.48 5.68 1.50
C TYR A 82 4.50 4.60 1.95
N VAL A 83 3.26 4.68 1.48
CA VAL A 83 2.17 3.78 1.86
C VAL A 83 1.58 3.15 0.62
N THR A 84 1.38 1.83 0.65
CA THR A 84 0.75 1.10 -0.45
C THR A 84 -0.35 0.17 0.07
N GLY A 85 -1.16 -0.33 -0.84
CA GLY A 85 -2.26 -1.23 -0.55
C GLY A 85 -3.23 -1.29 -1.71
N ASN A 86 -4.50 -1.52 -1.37
CA ASN A 86 -5.60 -1.58 -2.32
C ASN A 86 -6.70 -0.61 -1.92
N ALA A 87 -7.27 0.06 -2.91
CA ALA A 87 -8.38 0.96 -2.72
C ALA A 87 -9.31 0.91 -3.93
N GLY A 88 -10.60 1.16 -3.71
CA GLY A 88 -11.57 1.33 -4.79
C GLY A 88 -11.27 2.54 -5.68
N PRO A 89 -12.08 2.76 -6.72
CA PRO A 89 -11.94 3.90 -7.62
C PRO A 89 -11.99 5.24 -6.86
N ASP A 90 -11.58 6.30 -7.55
CA ASP A 90 -11.67 7.69 -7.08
C ASP A 90 -10.74 8.12 -5.93
N LEU A 91 -9.77 7.28 -5.49
CA LEU A 91 -8.74 7.74 -4.55
C LEU A 91 -7.83 8.82 -5.18
N VAL A 92 -7.62 8.78 -6.51
CA VAL A 92 -6.75 9.71 -7.26
C VAL A 92 -7.34 10.08 -8.63
N ASP A 93 -8.63 10.41 -8.70
CA ASP A 93 -9.34 10.72 -9.96
C ASP A 93 -9.35 9.55 -10.96
N PHE A 94 -9.34 8.30 -10.47
CA PHE A 94 -9.45 7.11 -11.30
C PHE A 94 -10.91 6.68 -11.40
N THR A 95 -11.54 7.01 -12.53
CA THR A 95 -12.96 6.72 -12.76
C THR A 95 -13.12 5.40 -13.52
N ASN A 96 -14.07 4.57 -13.08
CA ASN A 96 -14.62 3.39 -13.77
C ASN A 96 -13.98 2.02 -13.49
N SER A 97 -13.85 1.63 -12.21
CA SER A 97 -13.72 0.21 -11.88
C SER A 97 -14.57 -0.12 -10.64
N ASN A 98 -15.31 -1.22 -10.65
CA ASN A 98 -16.11 -1.71 -9.51
C ASN A 98 -15.29 -2.69 -8.65
N ARG A 99 -14.00 -2.42 -8.52
CA ARG A 99 -13.00 -3.31 -7.92
C ARG A 99 -11.92 -2.48 -7.21
N LEU A 100 -11.11 -3.18 -6.43
CA LEU A 100 -9.96 -2.59 -5.74
C LEU A 100 -8.76 -2.58 -6.68
N ASP A 101 -8.11 -1.43 -6.74
CA ASP A 101 -6.93 -1.13 -7.54
C ASP A 101 -5.73 -0.83 -6.61
N VAL A 102 -4.50 -0.96 -7.12
CA VAL A 102 -3.28 -0.72 -6.34
C VAL A 102 -3.08 0.78 -6.16
N PHE A 103 -2.72 1.22 -4.95
CA PHE A 103 -2.27 2.60 -4.71
C PHE A 103 -0.84 2.68 -4.16
N LEU A 104 -0.19 3.82 -4.40
CA LEU A 104 1.03 4.25 -3.72
C LEU A 104 0.90 5.74 -3.35
N ARG A 105 1.11 6.05 -2.08
CA ARG A 105 1.04 7.42 -1.53
C ARG A 105 2.35 7.82 -0.88
N LYS A 106 2.67 9.11 -0.98
CA LYS A 106 3.76 9.73 -0.23
C LYS A 106 3.25 10.81 0.71
N TYR A 107 3.70 10.76 1.96
CA TYR A 107 3.48 11.78 2.98
C TYR A 107 4.80 12.42 3.41
N ASP A 108 4.73 13.67 3.87
CA ASP A 108 5.82 14.29 4.63
C ASP A 108 5.78 13.87 6.11
N ALA A 109 6.80 14.26 6.88
CA ALA A 109 6.93 13.90 8.30
C ALA A 109 5.79 14.41 9.19
N SER A 110 5.08 15.45 8.74
CA SER A 110 3.90 16.06 9.39
C SER A 110 2.58 15.40 8.96
N GLY A 111 2.64 14.39 8.09
CA GLY A 111 1.49 13.66 7.57
C GLY A 111 0.75 14.39 6.45
N ASN A 112 1.35 15.39 5.78
CA ASN A 112 0.74 16.02 4.62
C ASN A 112 0.99 15.16 3.38
N LEU A 113 -0.07 14.87 2.63
CA LEU A 113 0.02 14.14 1.37
C LEU A 113 0.82 14.97 0.35
N GLN A 114 1.89 14.39 -0.19
CA GLN A 114 2.71 15.00 -1.23
C GLN A 114 2.24 14.58 -2.62
N TRP A 115 1.95 13.29 -2.80
CA TRP A 115 1.39 12.76 -4.03
C TRP A 115 0.72 11.40 -3.80
N SER A 116 -0.15 11.03 -4.73
CA SER A 116 -0.82 9.73 -4.77
C SER A 116 -0.76 9.16 -6.19
N ARG A 117 -0.68 7.84 -6.30
CA ARG A 117 -0.76 7.08 -7.55
C ARG A 117 -1.72 5.93 -7.34
N GLN A 118 -2.48 5.62 -8.37
CA GLN A 118 -3.35 4.46 -8.43
C GLN A 118 -3.25 3.85 -9.82
N PHE A 119 -3.18 2.53 -9.89
CA PHE A 119 -3.12 1.79 -11.15
C PHE A 119 -3.76 0.42 -10.99
N SER A 120 -4.18 -0.13 -12.11
CA SER A 120 -4.76 -1.47 -12.17
C SER A 120 -4.42 -2.16 -13.47
N SER A 121 -4.67 -3.45 -13.47
CA SER A 121 -4.57 -4.31 -14.62
C SER A 121 -5.82 -4.24 -15.49
N ILE A 122 -5.72 -4.63 -16.75
CA ILE A 122 -6.84 -4.69 -17.69
C ILE A 122 -7.21 -6.14 -18.03
N GLY A 123 -8.43 -6.34 -18.58
CA GLY A 123 -8.89 -7.63 -19.11
C GLY A 123 -9.59 -8.55 -18.10
N THR A 124 -9.81 -8.07 -16.87
CA THR A 124 -10.43 -8.81 -15.78
C THR A 124 -11.21 -7.88 -14.86
N PRO A 125 -12.26 -8.35 -14.14
CA PRO A 125 -12.90 -7.63 -13.05
C PRO A 125 -12.31 -7.93 -11.66
N GLN A 126 -11.25 -8.76 -11.57
CA GLN A 126 -10.62 -9.10 -10.29
C GLN A 126 -9.86 -7.90 -9.69
N ASN A 127 -9.78 -7.90 -8.35
CA ASN A 127 -9.03 -6.91 -7.58
C ASN A 127 -7.52 -7.06 -7.78
N ASP A 128 -6.82 -5.94 -7.73
CA ASP A 128 -5.36 -5.87 -7.68
C ASP A 128 -4.92 -5.38 -6.29
N SER A 129 -3.79 -5.86 -5.80
CA SER A 129 -3.32 -5.46 -4.47
C SER A 129 -1.79 -5.39 -4.40
N ALA A 130 -1.27 -4.31 -3.81
CA ALA A 130 0.10 -4.26 -3.33
C ALA A 130 0.17 -4.79 -1.90
N GLN A 131 1.22 -5.54 -1.62
CA GLN A 131 1.46 -6.18 -0.32
C GLN A 131 2.72 -5.66 0.35
N ALA A 132 3.59 -4.97 -0.38
CA ALA A 132 4.85 -4.52 0.17
C ALA A 132 5.37 -3.26 -0.52
N VAL A 133 6.06 -2.40 0.24
CA VAL A 133 6.72 -1.17 -0.24
C VAL A 133 8.09 -1.04 0.43
N VAL A 134 9.09 -0.60 -0.35
CA VAL A 134 10.43 -0.26 0.14
C VAL A 134 10.92 1.02 -0.52
N VAL A 135 11.56 1.89 0.24
CA VAL A 135 12.32 3.04 -0.28
C VAL A 135 13.82 2.76 -0.11
N SER A 136 14.58 2.85 -1.19
CA SER A 136 16.03 2.62 -1.19
C SER A 136 16.69 3.22 -2.42
N GLY A 137 17.88 3.79 -2.25
CA GLY A 137 18.70 4.30 -3.36
C GLY A 137 18.02 5.38 -4.21
N GLY A 138 17.16 6.21 -3.61
CA GLY A 138 16.43 7.27 -4.31
C GLY A 138 15.26 6.76 -5.17
N ALA A 139 14.75 5.56 -4.89
CA ALA A 139 13.60 5.00 -5.56
C ALA A 139 12.65 4.32 -4.57
N VAL A 140 11.41 4.15 -5.00
CA VAL A 140 10.36 3.44 -4.27
C VAL A 140 10.00 2.20 -5.08
N TYR A 141 9.90 1.06 -4.41
CA TYR A 141 9.51 -0.20 -5.01
C TYR A 141 8.26 -0.69 -4.31
N ILE A 142 7.27 -1.09 -5.09
CA ILE A 142 6.09 -1.79 -4.60
C ILE A 142 5.99 -3.16 -5.24
N ALA A 143 5.45 -4.10 -4.48
CA ALA A 143 5.20 -5.45 -4.94
C ALA A 143 3.79 -5.88 -4.55
N GLY A 144 3.19 -6.71 -5.39
CA GLY A 144 1.83 -7.16 -5.22
C GLY A 144 1.46 -8.21 -6.24
N TYR A 145 0.17 -8.46 -6.37
CA TYR A 145 -0.37 -9.39 -7.36
C TYR A 145 -1.53 -8.77 -8.12
N THR A 146 -1.75 -9.31 -9.32
CA THR A 146 -2.82 -8.93 -10.23
C THR A 146 -3.26 -10.11 -11.07
N HIS A 147 -4.54 -10.20 -11.40
CA HIS A 147 -5.04 -11.24 -12.33
C HIS A 147 -5.00 -10.77 -13.80
N GLY A 148 -4.92 -9.45 -14.01
CA GLY A 148 -5.03 -8.87 -15.35
C GLY A 148 -3.67 -8.59 -15.97
N THR A 149 -3.71 -7.91 -17.10
CA THR A 149 -2.50 -7.40 -17.75
C THR A 149 -2.15 -6.01 -17.25
N LEU A 150 -0.97 -5.81 -16.66
CA LEU A 150 -0.45 -4.46 -16.42
C LEU A 150 0.07 -3.83 -17.72
N PRO A 151 0.10 -2.49 -17.82
CA PRO A 151 0.55 -1.80 -19.04
C PRO A 151 1.92 -2.29 -19.54
N GLY A 152 1.95 -2.77 -20.78
CA GLY A 152 3.16 -3.28 -21.42
C GLY A 152 3.68 -4.63 -20.89
N GLN A 153 2.90 -5.33 -20.09
CA GLN A 153 3.24 -6.66 -19.54
C GLN A 153 2.46 -7.78 -20.25
N ASN A 154 2.87 -9.03 -20.02
CA ASN A 154 2.17 -10.22 -20.51
C ASN A 154 1.89 -11.14 -19.30
N PRO A 155 0.62 -11.29 -18.88
CA PRO A 155 0.27 -12.14 -17.75
C PRO A 155 0.40 -13.62 -18.11
N GLN A 156 0.47 -14.48 -17.11
CA GLN A 156 0.29 -15.92 -17.26
C GLN A 156 -0.88 -16.36 -16.38
N GLY A 157 -1.91 -16.97 -16.99
CA GLY A 157 -2.96 -17.66 -16.25
C GLY A 157 -3.67 -16.85 -15.17
N GLY A 158 -3.42 -17.21 -13.90
CA GLY A 158 -4.13 -16.71 -12.71
C GLY A 158 -3.62 -15.36 -12.21
N PHE A 159 -3.47 -15.23 -10.88
CA PHE A 159 -2.85 -14.04 -10.30
C PHE A 159 -1.35 -14.08 -10.54
N ASP A 160 -0.79 -13.11 -11.25
CA ASP A 160 0.65 -12.92 -11.37
C ASP A 160 1.18 -11.96 -10.31
N ALA A 161 2.42 -12.17 -9.87
CA ALA A 161 3.15 -11.19 -9.07
C ALA A 161 3.62 -10.01 -9.94
N PHE A 162 3.74 -8.82 -9.35
CA PHE A 162 4.37 -7.67 -9.99
C PHE A 162 5.35 -6.95 -9.08
N VAL A 163 6.27 -6.21 -9.71
CA VAL A 163 7.09 -5.18 -9.07
C VAL A 163 7.03 -3.92 -9.92
N SER A 164 6.73 -2.79 -9.27
CA SER A 164 6.79 -1.48 -9.90
C SER A 164 7.81 -0.60 -9.17
N LYS A 165 8.61 0.13 -9.96
CA LYS A 165 9.60 1.08 -9.47
C LYS A 165 9.15 2.49 -9.80
N TYR A 166 9.22 3.37 -8.81
CA TYR A 166 8.95 4.80 -8.93
C TYR A 166 10.17 5.61 -8.49
N ASP A 167 10.31 6.82 -9.02
CA ASP A 167 11.18 7.83 -8.43
C ASP A 167 10.53 8.46 -7.17
N LEU A 168 11.29 9.30 -6.45
CA LEU A 168 10.79 9.94 -5.22
C LEU A 168 9.69 10.99 -5.45
N ASN A 169 9.46 11.40 -6.71
CA ASN A 169 8.41 12.31 -7.16
C ASN A 169 7.15 11.55 -7.62
N GLY A 170 7.18 10.21 -7.57
CA GLY A 170 6.07 9.34 -7.94
C GLY A 170 5.95 9.13 -9.45
N ALA A 171 6.97 9.41 -10.26
CA ALA A 171 6.98 8.98 -11.65
C ALA A 171 7.33 7.50 -11.73
N GLU A 172 6.53 6.72 -12.46
CA GLU A 172 6.84 5.31 -12.72
C GLU A 172 8.06 5.21 -13.63
N LEU A 173 9.05 4.42 -13.22
CA LEU A 173 10.26 4.16 -13.98
C LEU A 173 10.14 2.86 -14.77
N TRP A 174 9.57 1.82 -14.16
CA TRP A 174 9.23 0.56 -14.83
C TRP A 174 8.29 -0.28 -13.98
N THR A 175 7.58 -1.18 -14.64
CA THR A 175 6.82 -2.28 -14.04
C THR A 175 7.26 -3.61 -14.66
N ARG A 176 7.25 -4.67 -13.86
CA ARG A 176 7.47 -6.04 -14.30
C ARG A 176 6.43 -6.96 -13.66
N GLN A 177 5.77 -7.77 -14.48
CA GLN A 177 4.81 -8.79 -14.06
C GLN A 177 5.37 -10.17 -14.34
N PHE A 178 5.20 -11.10 -13.41
CA PHE A 178 5.75 -12.45 -13.45
C PHE A 178 4.77 -13.45 -12.83
N GLY A 179 4.52 -14.54 -13.52
CA GLY A 179 3.75 -15.65 -12.97
C GLY A 179 3.77 -16.89 -13.86
N THR A 180 2.92 -17.84 -13.51
CA THR A 180 2.76 -19.15 -14.18
C THR A 180 1.32 -19.37 -14.60
N ALA A 181 0.91 -20.57 -15.01
CA ALA A 181 -0.50 -20.83 -15.31
C ALA A 181 -1.43 -20.75 -14.08
N GLY A 182 -0.87 -20.91 -12.86
CA GLY A 182 -1.62 -20.83 -11.60
C GLY A 182 -1.56 -19.45 -10.95
N ALA A 183 -1.76 -19.39 -9.64
CA ALA A 183 -1.70 -18.15 -8.87
C ALA A 183 -0.37 -17.98 -8.12
N GLU A 184 0.16 -16.76 -8.16
CA GLU A 184 1.32 -16.28 -7.44
C GLU A 184 0.90 -15.25 -6.40
N PHE A 185 1.21 -15.54 -5.13
CA PHE A 185 0.95 -14.64 -4.01
C PHE A 185 2.29 -14.20 -3.39
N PRO A 186 2.82 -13.02 -3.75
CA PRO A 186 4.00 -12.46 -3.10
C PRO A 186 3.65 -12.05 -1.67
N GLY A 187 4.43 -12.55 -0.71
CA GLY A 187 4.25 -12.31 0.73
C GLY A 187 5.18 -11.24 1.30
N GLY A 188 6.24 -10.84 0.59
CA GLY A 188 7.13 -9.76 1.02
C GLY A 188 8.08 -9.28 -0.08
N VAL A 189 8.48 -8.01 0.01
CA VAL A 189 9.53 -7.41 -0.82
C VAL A 189 10.59 -6.78 0.07
N THR A 190 11.86 -6.96 -0.29
CA THR A 190 12.97 -6.17 0.25
C THR A 190 13.77 -5.61 -0.90
N ALA A 191 14.42 -4.46 -0.70
CA ALA A 191 15.31 -3.88 -1.70
C ALA A 191 16.57 -3.33 -1.04
N ASP A 192 17.70 -3.48 -1.71
CA ASP A 192 18.98 -2.92 -1.33
C ASP A 192 19.59 -2.13 -2.50
N GLY A 193 20.80 -1.61 -2.31
CA GLY A 193 21.53 -0.90 -3.38
C GLY A 193 21.88 -1.77 -4.60
N GLY A 194 21.64 -3.08 -4.54
CA GLY A 194 21.91 -4.07 -5.60
C GLY A 194 20.66 -4.64 -6.28
N GLY A 195 19.46 -4.52 -5.71
CA GLY A 195 18.24 -5.02 -6.35
C GLY A 195 16.98 -5.04 -5.48
N VAL A 196 15.91 -5.59 -6.06
CA VAL A 196 14.63 -5.87 -5.39
C VAL A 196 14.45 -7.38 -5.32
N TYR A 197 14.16 -7.89 -4.14
CA TYR A 197 13.98 -9.30 -3.86
C TYR A 197 12.54 -9.54 -3.43
N LEU A 198 11.86 -10.43 -4.15
CA LEU A 198 10.51 -10.88 -3.84
C LEU A 198 10.57 -12.23 -3.13
N ALA A 199 9.78 -12.40 -2.08
CA ALA A 199 9.49 -13.70 -1.49
C ALA A 199 7.97 -13.94 -1.56
N GLY A 200 7.56 -15.16 -1.93
CA GLY A 200 6.16 -15.49 -2.15
C GLY A 200 5.90 -16.96 -2.38
N ALA A 201 4.63 -17.30 -2.54
CA ALA A 201 4.18 -18.63 -2.93
C ALA A 201 3.76 -18.64 -4.40
N THR A 202 4.12 -19.71 -5.11
CA THR A 202 3.67 -19.98 -6.48
C THR A 202 2.91 -21.30 -6.49
N SER A 203 1.71 -21.33 -7.06
CA SER A 203 1.06 -22.60 -7.43
C SER A 203 1.29 -22.84 -8.91
N GLY A 204 2.10 -23.84 -9.26
CA GLY A 204 2.36 -24.26 -10.65
C GLY A 204 1.66 -25.55 -11.01
#